data_AF-A0A2G0WCQ4-F1
#
_entry.id   AF-A0A2G0WCQ4-F1
#
_cell.length_a   1.000
_cell.length_b   1.000
_cell.length_c   1.000
_cell.angle_alpha   90.00
_cell.angle_beta   90.00
_cell.angle_gamma   90.00
#
_symmetry.space_group_name_H-M   'P 1'
#
loop_
_entity.id
_entity.type
_entity.pdbx_description
1 polymer ?
#
loop_
_entity_poly.entity_id
_entity_poly.type
_entity_poly.pdbx_seq_one_letter_code
_entity_poly.pdbx_strand_id
1 'polypeptide(L)'
;MLTPIARSDVSLLHYPGCMVCEVALAIEQLADHYPVRVYTPAAAAHQSSQGLKIEARGHYAALASVTVISNGLNTRRANARR
;
A
#
# COMPACT_ATOMS: atom_id res chain seq x y z
N MET A 1 24.70 12.09 17.61
CA MET A 1 24.12 12.11 16.25
C MET A 1 22.92 11.17 16.25
N LEU A 2 21.71 11.69 16.06
CA LEU A 2 20.49 10.87 15.95
C LEU A 2 20.36 10.44 14.49
N THR A 3 20.31 9.13 14.24
CA THR A 3 20.06 8.57 12.92
C THR A 3 18.66 8.99 12.45
N PRO A 4 18.49 9.58 11.26
CA PRO A 4 17.15 9.89 10.77
C PRO A 4 16.36 8.59 10.64
N ILE A 5 15.22 8.51 11.33
CA ILE A 5 14.27 7.41 11.14
C ILE A 5 13.78 7.54 9.69
N ALA A 6 14.18 6.60 8.84
CA ALA A 6 13.67 6.54 7.47
C ALA A 6 12.15 6.53 7.54
N ARG A 7 11.50 7.52 6.92
CA ARG A 7 10.03 7.58 6.87
C ARG A 7 9.54 6.27 6.25
N SER A 8 8.63 5.59 6.94
CA SER A 8 7.98 4.39 6.42
C SER A 8 7.07 4.81 5.27
N ASP A 9 7.27 4.21 4.10
CA ASP A 9 6.38 4.40 2.95
C ASP A 9 5.17 3.47 3.05
N VAL A 10 4.00 3.95 2.61
CA VAL A 10 2.80 3.11 2.48
C VAL A 10 2.71 2.61 1.05
N SER A 11 2.72 1.29 0.88
CA SER A 11 2.53 0.65 -0.42
C SER A 11 1.09 0.19 -0.59
N LEU A 12 0.44 0.69 -1.64
CA LEU A 12 -0.96 0.43 -1.94
C LEU A 12 -1.08 -0.46 -3.17
N LEU A 13 -1.76 -1.59 -3.04
CA LEU A 13 -1.98 -2.52 -4.14
C LEU A 13 -3.32 -2.20 -4.81
N HIS A 14 -3.28 -1.84 -6.09
CA HIS A 14 -4.47 -1.64 -6.90
C HIS A 14 -4.58 -2.72 -7.97
N TYR A 15 -5.70 -3.43 -8.02
CA TYR A 15 -5.95 -4.53 -8.97
C TYR A 15 -7.16 -4.23 -9.87
N PRO A 16 -7.30 -4.91 -11.03
CA PRO A 16 -8.44 -4.74 -11.90
C PRO A 16 -9.77 -5.03 -11.19
N GLY A 17 -10.72 -4.10 -11.29
CA GLY A 17 -12.03 -4.22 -10.63
C GLY A 17 -12.09 -3.72 -9.18
N CYS A 18 -10.97 -3.22 -8.64
CA CYS A 18 -10.97 -2.54 -7.34
C CYS A 18 -11.83 -1.27 -7.40
N MET A 19 -12.68 -1.06 -6.39
CA MET A 19 -13.49 0.15 -6.28
C MET A 19 -12.63 1.27 -5.71
N VAL A 20 -12.40 2.32 -6.51
CA VAL A 20 -11.50 3.42 -6.13
C VAL A 20 -11.86 4.06 -4.79
N CYS A 21 -13.14 4.13 -4.45
CA CYS A 21 -13.61 4.73 -3.20
C CYS A 21 -13.17 3.97 -1.95
N GLU A 22 -13.00 2.66 -2.03
CA GLU A 22 -12.50 1.84 -0.89
C GLU A 22 -11.08 2.24 -0.50
N VAL A 23 -10.35 2.76 -1.49
CA VAL A 23 -8.93 3.08 -1.39
C VAL A 23 -8.72 4.58 -1.21
N ALA A 24 -9.59 5.41 -1.79
CA ALA A 24 -9.46 6.87 -1.79
C ALA A 24 -9.44 7.47 -0.38
N LEU A 25 -10.35 7.04 0.51
CA LEU A 25 -10.38 7.53 1.89
C LEU A 25 -9.10 7.17 2.65
N ALA A 26 -8.59 5.95 2.44
CA ALA A 26 -7.34 5.52 3.07
C ALA A 26 -6.14 6.33 2.54
N ILE A 27 -6.10 6.65 1.24
CA ILE A 27 -5.07 7.52 0.67
C ILE A 27 -5.14 8.91 1.28
N GLU A 28 -6.33 9.51 1.34
CA GLU A 28 -6.53 10.85 1.92
C GLU A 28 -6.01 10.93 3.35
N GLN A 29 -6.35 9.95 4.18
CA GLN A 29 -5.91 9.91 5.58
C GLN A 29 -4.41 9.63 5.74
N LEU A 30 -3.81 8.82 4.86
CA LEU A 30 -2.41 8.41 5.00
C LEU A 30 -1.43 9.38 4.33
N ALA A 31 -1.85 10.11 3.29
CA ALA A 31 -0.99 11.00 2.52
C ALA A 31 -0.42 12.16 3.36
N ASP A 32 -1.14 12.60 4.38
CA ASP A 32 -0.68 13.65 5.30
C ASP A 32 0.44 13.17 6.25
N HIS A 33 0.60 11.86 6.39
CA HIS A 33 1.51 11.25 7.36
C HIS A 33 2.67 10.49 6.70
N TYR A 34 2.42 9.90 5.52
CA TYR A 34 3.34 8.99 4.86
C TYR A 34 3.35 9.18 3.34
N PRO A 35 4.49 8.98 2.66
CA PRO A 35 4.50 8.85 1.22
C PRO A 35 3.71 7.61 0.80
N VAL A 36 2.63 7.80 0.04
CA VAL A 36 1.80 6.72 -0.49
C VAL A 36 2.26 6.39 -1.91
N ARG A 37 2.51 5.10 -2.19
CA ARG A 37 2.91 4.60 -3.51
C ARG A 37 1.95 3.53 -3.98
N VAL A 38 1.37 3.73 -5.16
CA VAL A 38 0.45 2.77 -5.76
C VAL A 38 1.20 1.80 -6.66
N TYR A 39 0.90 0.51 -6.52
CA TYR A 39 1.43 -0.55 -7.36
C TYR A 39 0.26 -1.26 -8.05
N THR A 40 0.50 -1.72 -9.28
CA THR A 40 -0.48 -2.49 -10.08
C THR A 40 0.15 -3.77 -10.59
N PRO A 41 -0.62 -4.81 -10.98
CA PRO A 41 -0.07 -6.03 -11.55
C PRO A 41 0.71 -5.79 -12.84
N ALA A 42 0.34 -4.79 -13.64
CA ALA A 42 0.98 -4.53 -14.94
C ALA A 42 1.99 -3.38 -14.90
N ALA A 43 2.21 -2.74 -13.74
CA ALA A 43 2.92 -1.46 -13.60
C ALA A 43 2.39 -0.32 -14.50
N ALA A 44 1.23 -0.51 -15.13
CA ALA A 44 0.60 0.46 -16.01
C ALA A 44 -0.40 1.32 -15.21
N ALA A 45 -0.68 2.51 -15.74
CA ALA A 45 -1.76 3.35 -15.25
C ALA A 45 -3.07 2.55 -15.27
N HIS A 46 -3.81 2.65 -14.18
CA HIS A 46 -5.06 1.92 -14.02
C HIS A 46 -6.24 2.88 -14.09
N GLN A 47 -7.27 2.51 -14.84
CA GLN A 47 -8.54 3.23 -14.83
C GLN A 47 -9.54 2.46 -13.98
N SER A 48 -10.02 3.12 -12.92
CA SER A 48 -11.08 2.57 -12.09
C SER A 48 -12.42 2.51 -12.83
N SER A 49 -13.38 1.77 -12.27
CA SER A 49 -14.75 1.67 -12.78
C SER A 49 -15.48 3.02 -12.89
N GLN A 50 -15.03 4.04 -12.16
CA GLN A 50 -15.60 5.40 -12.17
C GLN A 50 -14.82 6.35 -13.08
N GLY A 51 -13.88 5.83 -13.87
CA GLY A 51 -13.10 6.60 -14.84
C GLY A 51 -11.88 7.32 -14.26
N LEU A 52 -11.63 7.26 -12.94
CA LEU A 52 -10.42 7.82 -12.33
C LEU A 52 -9.19 7.07 -12.84
N LYS A 53 -8.21 7.83 -13.35
CA LYS A 53 -6.91 7.33 -13.78
C LYS A 53 -5.93 7.42 -12.62
N ILE A 54 -5.29 6.29 -12.31
CA ILE A 54 -4.30 6.17 -11.24
C ILE A 54 -2.97 5.81 -11.88
N GLU A 55 -1.97 6.65 -11.64
CA GLU A 55 -0.60 6.35 -12.07
C GLU A 55 0.03 5.31 -11.14
N ALA A 56 0.58 4.26 -11.74
CA ALA A 56 1.28 3.23 -10.99
C ALA A 56 2.75 3.62 -10.80
N ARG A 57 3.26 3.45 -9.59
CA ARG A 57 4.69 3.58 -9.28
C ARG A 57 5.48 2.36 -9.75
N GLY A 58 4.85 1.19 -9.84
CA GLY A 58 5.50 -0.03 -10.32
C GLY A 58 4.67 -1.29 -10.19
N HIS A 59 5.31 -2.43 -10.47
CA HIS A 59 4.73 -3.77 -10.37
C HIS A 59 4.80 -4.29 -8.93
N TYR A 60 3.85 -5.15 -8.53
CA TYR A 60 3.93 -5.93 -7.28
C TYR A 60 5.25 -6.66 -7.05
N ALA A 61 5.98 -7.07 -8.11
CA ALA A 61 7.28 -7.71 -7.99
C ALA A 61 8.31 -6.82 -7.27
N ALA A 62 8.16 -5.49 -7.35
CA ALA A 62 8.99 -4.55 -6.62
C ALA A 62 8.75 -4.57 -5.09
N LEU A 63 7.63 -5.14 -4.63
CA LEU A 63 7.32 -5.29 -3.21
C LEU A 63 7.87 -6.60 -2.61
N ALA A 64 8.26 -7.56 -3.45
CA ALA A 64 8.74 -8.87 -2.99
C ALA A 64 10.09 -8.79 -2.23
N SER A 65 10.85 -7.71 -2.41
CA SER A 65 12.10 -7.43 -1.69
C SER A 65 11.89 -6.67 -0.37
N VAL A 66 10.66 -6.25 -0.07
CA VAL A 66 10.36 -5.48 1.15
C VAL A 66 10.25 -6.43 2.33
N THR A 67 11.15 -6.29 3.29
CA THR A 67 11.08 -7.01 4.57
C THR A 67 9.84 -6.54 5.33
N VAL A 68 8.91 -7.46 5.62
CA VAL A 68 7.70 -7.16 6.38
C VAL A 68 8.09 -6.82 7.81
N ILE A 69 7.99 -5.55 8.20
CA ILE A 69 8.13 -5.13 9.59
C ILE A 69 6.77 -5.39 10.27
N SER A 70 6.61 -6.59 10.81
CA SER A 70 5.46 -6.88 11.67
C SER A 70 5.68 -6.23 13.04
N ASN A 71 5.04 -5.09 13.29
CA ASN A 71 4.90 -4.60 14.66
C ASN A 71 4.14 -5.68 15.44
N GLY A 72 4.77 -6.29 16.45
CA GLY A 72 4.37 -7.53 17.15
C GLY A 72 2.99 -7.57 17.83
N LEU A 73 2.08 -6.68 17.47
CA LEU A 73 0.66 -6.68 17.82
C LEU A 73 -0.17 -7.70 17.03
N ASN A 74 0.23 -8.05 15.79
CA ASN A 74 -0.62 -8.89 14.92
C ASN A 74 -0.45 -10.41 15.12
N THR A 75 0.61 -10.86 15.80
CA THR A 75 0.87 -12.30 16.02
C THR A 75 0.01 -12.90 17.14
N ARG A 76 -0.58 -12.09 18.03
CA ARG A 76 -1.39 -12.61 19.15
C ARG A 76 -2.78 -13.13 18.73
N ARG A 77 -3.34 -12.68 17.61
CA ARG A 77 -4.65 -13.17 17.12
C ARG A 77 -4.56 -14.50 16.36
N ALA A 78 -3.40 -14.83 15.78
CA ALA A 78 -3.23 -16.06 15.01
C ALA A 78 -3.14 -17.32 15.89
N ASN A 79 -2.69 -17.20 17.13
CA ASN A 79 -2.53 -18.34 18.06
C ASN A 79 -3.74 -18.60 18.99
N ALA A 80 -4.82 -17.83 18.87
CA ALA A 80 -6.01 -17.99 19.73
C ALA A 80 -7.06 -18.98 19.17
N ARG A 81 -6.76 -19.69 18.08
CA ARG A 81 -7.62 -20.73 17.48
C ARG A 81 -6.86 -22.04 17.23
N ARG A 82 -6.18 -22.53 18.26
CA ARG A 82 -5.67 -23.91 18.29
C ARG A 82 -6.25 -24.63 19.50
#